data_AF-A0A820H3U2-F1
#
_entry.id   AF-A0A820H3U2-F1
#
_cell.length_a   1.000
_cell.length_b   1.000
_cell.length_c   1.000
_cell.angle_alpha   90.00
_cell.angle_beta   90.00
_cell.angle_gamma   90.00
#
_symmetry.space_group_name_H-M   'P 1'
#
loop_
_entity.id
_entity.type
_entity.pdbx_description
1 polymer ?
#
loop_
_entity_poly.entity_id
_entity_poly.type
_entity_poly.pdbx_seq_one_letter_code
_entity_poly.pdbx_strand_id
1 'polypeptide(L)'
;DPCAVNACLNGGQCMPNGIGGFTCICPNPYTGQRCEDRIDPCASQPCRNGGTCRPGNGNSYQCICPLGYSGSDCSTRDPCADNPCLNGGACVPNAFGGFTCQCQPGFSGQRCED
;
A
#
# COMPACT_ATOMS: atom_id res chain seq x y z
N ASP A 1 42.87 2.38 4.08
CA ASP A 1 41.80 3.34 3.72
C ASP A 1 40.46 2.65 4.02
N PRO A 2 39.62 3.19 4.92
CA PRO A 2 38.30 2.61 5.20
C PRO A 2 37.35 2.65 3.98
N CYS A 3 37.66 3.47 2.96
CA CYS A 3 36.96 3.53 1.68
C CYS A 3 37.70 2.75 0.57
N ALA A 4 38.29 1.60 0.90
CA ALA A 4 38.87 0.70 -0.09
C ALA A 4 37.85 0.24 -1.15
N VAL A 5 38.35 -0.32 -2.25
CA VAL A 5 37.53 -0.79 -3.39
C VAL A 5 36.39 -1.70 -2.90
N ASN A 6 35.17 -1.44 -3.38
CA ASN A 6 33.93 -2.12 -2.98
C ASN A 6 33.49 -1.92 -1.52
N ALA A 7 34.00 -0.92 -0.79
CA ALA A 7 33.48 -0.59 0.55
C ALA A 7 31.96 -0.32 0.51
N CYS A 8 31.51 0.48 -0.46
CA CYS A 8 30.11 0.69 -0.80
C CYS A 8 29.78 0.03 -2.16
N LEU A 9 28.67 -0.68 -2.22
CA LEU A 9 28.18 -1.40 -3.39
C LEU A 9 27.15 -0.55 -4.15
N ASN A 10 26.75 -1.01 -5.34
CA ASN A 10 25.63 -0.46 -6.10
C ASN A 10 25.68 1.07 -6.34
N GLY A 11 26.88 1.63 -6.51
CA GLY A 11 27.09 3.06 -6.72
C GLY A 11 27.04 3.90 -5.44
N GLY A 12 27.08 3.28 -4.26
CA GLY A 12 27.16 3.96 -2.97
C GLY A 12 28.40 4.85 -2.85
N GLN A 13 28.22 6.04 -2.28
CA GLN A 13 29.32 6.97 -2.02
C GLN A 13 29.91 6.70 -0.65
N CYS A 14 31.21 6.39 -0.61
CA CYS A 14 31.91 6.13 0.65
C CYS A 14 32.38 7.43 1.31
N MET A 15 32.13 7.57 2.62
CA MET A 15 32.63 8.66 3.44
C MET A 15 33.37 8.10 4.66
N PRO A 16 34.67 8.37 4.83
CA PRO A 16 35.39 8.05 6.06
C PRO A 16 34.77 8.78 7.26
N ASN A 17 34.58 8.11 8.40
CA ASN A 17 33.90 8.69 9.58
C ASN A 17 34.79 8.80 10.82
N GLY A 18 36.11 8.69 10.66
CA GLY A 18 37.07 8.76 11.77
C GLY A 18 37.74 7.41 12.01
N ILE A 19 37.80 6.96 13.27
CA ILE A 19 38.62 5.85 13.80
C ILE A 19 38.48 4.54 12.99
N GLY A 20 39.14 4.45 11.84
CA GLY A 20 39.15 3.28 10.96
C GLY A 20 37.81 2.93 10.29
N GLY A 21 36.77 3.77 10.41
CA GLY A 21 35.42 3.48 9.93
C GLY A 21 35.03 4.24 8.67
N PHE A 22 33.93 3.80 8.05
CA PHE A 22 33.27 4.46 6.92
C PHE A 22 31.75 4.39 7.05
N THR A 23 31.08 5.28 6.33
CA THR A 23 29.63 5.28 6.12
C THR A 23 29.36 5.35 4.62
N CYS A 24 28.42 4.54 4.13
CA CYS A 24 27.97 4.60 2.74
C CYS A 24 26.71 5.46 2.61
N ILE A 25 26.70 6.40 1.67
CA ILE A 25 25.48 7.04 1.18
C ILE A 25 24.96 6.19 0.02
N CYS A 26 23.82 5.55 0.24
CA CYS A 26 23.24 4.66 -0.76
C CYS A 26 22.35 5.43 -1.74
N PRO A 27 22.57 5.26 -3.06
CA PRO A 27 21.62 5.76 -4.05
C PRO A 27 20.32 4.94 -3.96
N ASN A 28 19.19 5.57 -4.24
CA ASN A 28 17.92 4.87 -4.38
C ASN A 28 17.99 3.87 -5.55
N PRO A 29 17.47 2.63 -5.45
CA PRO A 29 16.71 2.04 -4.34
C PRO A 29 17.54 1.12 -3.42
N TYR A 30 18.79 1.46 -3.10
CA TYR A 30 19.65 0.63 -2.26
C TYR A 30 19.70 1.08 -0.80
N THR A 31 19.93 0.13 0.10
CA THR A 31 20.04 0.30 1.55
C THR A 31 21.02 -0.72 2.12
N GLY A 32 21.19 -0.76 3.43
CA GLY A 32 22.20 -1.56 4.11
C GLY A 32 23.49 -0.78 4.38
N GLN A 33 24.35 -1.33 5.22
CA GLN A 33 25.58 -0.63 5.66
C GLN A 33 26.52 -0.33 4.49
N ARG A 34 26.48 -1.19 3.47
CA ARG A 34 27.31 -1.11 2.25
C ARG A 34 26.46 -0.94 1.00
N CYS A 35 25.20 -0.55 1.12
CA CYS A 35 24.27 -0.44 -0.02
C CYS A 35 24.07 -1.78 -0.76
N GLU A 36 24.21 -2.90 -0.04
CA GLU A 36 24.10 -4.26 -0.55
C GLU A 36 22.66 -4.69 -0.80
N ASP A 37 21.73 -4.12 -0.05
CA ASP A 37 20.33 -4.49 -0.08
C ASP A 37 19.57 -3.57 -1.03
N ARG A 38 18.63 -4.14 -1.77
CA ARG A 38 17.63 -3.35 -2.48
C ARG A 38 16.43 -3.17 -1.57
N ILE A 39 15.93 -1.95 -1.48
CA ILE A 39 14.73 -1.62 -0.73
C ILE A 39 13.56 -2.42 -1.34
N ASP A 40 12.93 -3.22 -0.48
CA ASP A 40 11.65 -3.86 -0.77
C ASP A 40 10.55 -3.18 0.06
N PRO A 41 9.78 -2.27 -0.55
CA PRO A 41 8.69 -1.58 0.13
C PRO A 41 7.50 -2.50 0.47
N CYS A 42 7.48 -3.74 -0.04
CA CYS A 42 6.46 -4.74 0.27
C CYS A 42 6.87 -5.68 1.43
N ALA A 43 8.10 -5.63 1.93
CA ALA A 43 8.62 -6.54 2.95
C ALA A 43 7.82 -6.49 4.27
N SER A 44 7.28 -5.32 4.63
CA SER A 44 6.43 -5.14 5.82
C SER A 44 4.98 -5.61 5.64
N GLN A 45 4.63 -6.13 4.46
CA GLN A 45 3.28 -6.54 4.09
C GLN A 45 2.25 -5.41 4.33
N PRO A 46 2.41 -4.25 3.68
CA PRO A 46 1.56 -3.09 3.97
C PRO A 46 0.10 -3.27 3.54
N CYS A 47 -0.19 -4.16 2.59
CA CYS A 47 -1.54 -4.37 2.07
C CYS A 47 -2.36 -5.31 2.98
N ARG A 48 -3.53 -4.85 3.41
CA ARG A 48 -4.49 -5.55 4.27
C ARG A 48 -5.46 -6.41 3.45
N ASN A 49 -6.22 -7.25 4.15
CA ASN A 49 -7.38 -7.97 3.62
C ASN A 49 -7.11 -8.81 2.35
N GLY A 50 -5.90 -9.35 2.21
CA GLY A 50 -5.51 -10.14 1.02
C GLY A 50 -5.12 -9.28 -0.19
N GLY A 51 -4.89 -7.97 0.00
CA GLY A 51 -4.36 -7.10 -1.04
C GLY A 51 -2.97 -7.53 -1.52
N THR A 52 -2.74 -7.41 -2.83
CA THR A 52 -1.44 -7.73 -3.44
C THR A 52 -0.56 -6.49 -3.45
N CYS A 53 0.61 -6.55 -2.81
CA CYS A 53 1.59 -5.47 -2.85
C CYS A 53 2.41 -5.50 -4.14
N ARG A 54 2.53 -4.34 -4.81
CA ARG A 54 3.44 -4.13 -5.94
C ARG A 54 4.47 -3.07 -5.58
N PRO A 55 5.77 -3.39 -5.59
CA PRO A 55 6.83 -2.41 -5.42
C PRO A 55 6.78 -1.34 -6.52
N GLY A 56 6.93 -0.08 -6.13
CA GLY A 56 7.08 1.07 -7.03
C GLY A 56 8.53 1.51 -7.16
N ASN A 57 8.72 2.81 -7.41
CA ASN A 57 10.06 3.42 -7.44
C ASN A 57 10.55 3.69 -6.02
N GLY A 58 11.75 3.20 -5.68
CA GLY A 58 12.34 3.39 -4.35
C GLY A 58 11.53 2.73 -3.23
N ASN A 59 11.12 3.53 -2.25
CA ASN A 59 10.33 3.06 -1.10
C ASN A 59 8.82 3.11 -1.35
N SER A 60 8.38 3.46 -2.55
CA SER A 60 6.95 3.50 -2.87
C SER A 60 6.41 2.11 -3.18
N TYR A 61 5.15 1.87 -2.89
CA TYR A 61 4.42 0.66 -3.24
C TYR A 61 2.97 1.01 -3.60
N GLN A 62 2.29 0.06 -4.24
CA GLN A 62 0.87 0.12 -4.51
C GLN A 62 0.21 -1.17 -4.06
N CYS A 63 -0.91 -1.05 -3.35
CA CYS A 63 -1.77 -2.19 -3.04
C CYS A 63 -2.84 -2.35 -4.11
N ILE A 64 -2.96 -3.57 -4.65
CA ILE A 64 -4.08 -3.98 -5.49
C ILE A 64 -5.09 -4.65 -4.57
N CYS A 65 -6.24 -4.01 -4.39
CA CYS A 65 -7.26 -4.48 -3.48
C CYS A 65 -8.13 -5.55 -4.11
N PRO A 66 -8.52 -6.59 -3.33
CA PRO A 66 -9.52 -7.54 -3.77
C PRO A 66 -10.90 -6.87 -3.87
N LEU A 67 -11.83 -7.56 -4.53
CA LEU A 67 -13.21 -7.11 -4.65
C LEU A 67 -13.79 -6.84 -3.26
N GLY A 68 -14.47 -5.70 -3.11
CA GLY A 68 -15.07 -5.29 -1.85
C GLY A 68 -14.11 -4.60 -0.88
N TYR A 69 -12.88 -4.27 -1.30
CA TYR A 69 -11.93 -3.49 -0.52
C TYR A 69 -11.33 -2.34 -1.33
N SER A 70 -10.94 -1.27 -0.63
CA SER A 70 -10.41 -0.03 -1.22
C SER A 70 -9.47 0.67 -0.23
N GLY A 71 -8.92 1.81 -0.63
CA GLY A 71 -7.90 2.56 0.13
C GLY A 71 -6.47 2.20 -0.28
N SER A 72 -5.50 2.99 0.17
CA SER A 72 -4.08 2.82 -0.20
C SER A 72 -3.47 1.52 0.30
N ASP A 73 -4.00 0.97 1.39
CA ASP A 73 -3.58 -0.28 2.02
C ASP A 73 -4.67 -1.36 1.98
N CYS A 74 -5.77 -1.15 1.25
CA CYS A 74 -6.93 -2.05 1.19
C CYS A 74 -7.63 -2.28 2.54
N SER A 75 -7.48 -1.38 3.51
CA SER A 75 -8.14 -1.48 4.82
C SER A 75 -9.64 -1.17 4.77
N THR A 76 -10.09 -0.37 3.80
CA THR A 76 -11.48 0.09 3.72
C THR A 76 -12.34 -0.95 3.03
N ARG A 77 -13.32 -1.52 3.73
CA ARG A 77 -14.34 -2.39 3.14
C ARG A 77 -15.34 -1.55 2.34
N ASP A 78 -15.64 -1.97 1.11
CA ASP A 78 -16.72 -1.37 0.33
C ASP A 78 -18.06 -1.74 0.99
N PRO A 79 -18.84 -0.75 1.46
CA PRO A 79 -20.10 -0.99 2.14
C PRO A 79 -21.18 -1.58 1.20
N CYS A 80 -20.97 -1.53 -0.13
CA CYS A 80 -21.83 -2.17 -1.12
C CYS A 80 -21.37 -3.58 -1.54
N ALA A 81 -20.24 -4.08 -1.03
CA ALA A 81 -19.67 -5.37 -1.45
C ALA A 81 -20.64 -6.57 -1.32
N ASP A 82 -21.48 -6.55 -0.27
CA ASP A 82 -22.42 -7.63 0.03
C ASP A 82 -23.83 -7.39 -0.58
N ASN A 83 -24.00 -6.38 -1.43
CA ASN A 83 -25.29 -5.95 -1.97
C ASN A 83 -26.36 -5.78 -0.86
N PRO A 84 -26.18 -4.81 0.05
CA PRO A 84 -27.09 -4.65 1.18
C PRO A 84 -28.51 -4.23 0.76
N CYS A 85 -28.72 -3.67 -0.44
CA CYS A 85 -30.02 -3.22 -0.93
C CYS A 85 -30.86 -4.39 -1.45
N LEU A 86 -32.10 -4.50 -0.96
CA LEU A 86 -33.09 -5.50 -1.33
C LEU A 86 -33.94 -5.03 -2.51
N ASN A 87 -34.78 -5.93 -3.02
CA ASN A 87 -35.81 -5.63 -4.04
C ASN A 87 -35.28 -4.89 -5.28
N GLY A 88 -34.03 -5.18 -5.69
CA GLY A 88 -33.40 -4.57 -6.86
C GLY A 88 -32.97 -3.11 -6.67
N GLY A 89 -32.84 -2.65 -5.43
CA GLY A 89 -32.30 -1.33 -5.12
C GLY A 89 -30.82 -1.21 -5.50
N ALA A 90 -30.41 -0.05 -6.03
CA ALA A 90 -29.02 0.22 -6.37
C ALA A 90 -28.25 0.71 -5.14
N CYS A 91 -27.14 0.05 -4.81
CA CYS A 91 -26.27 0.45 -3.70
C CYS A 91 -25.29 1.53 -4.14
N VAL A 92 -25.19 2.60 -3.35
CA VAL A 92 -24.25 3.70 -3.57
C VAL A 92 -23.44 3.92 -2.29
N PRO A 93 -22.10 3.75 -2.29
CA PRO A 93 -21.27 4.12 -1.15
C PRO A 93 -21.39 5.61 -0.85
N ASN A 94 -21.42 5.98 0.43
CA ASN A 94 -21.45 7.37 0.87
C ASN A 94 -20.08 7.83 1.39
N ALA A 95 -19.90 9.15 1.52
CA ALA A 95 -18.62 9.76 1.89
C ALA A 95 -18.13 9.43 3.32
N PHE A 96 -18.98 8.80 4.15
CA PHE A 96 -18.67 8.46 5.54
C PHE A 96 -18.30 6.98 5.72
N GLY A 97 -18.11 6.23 4.63
CA GLY A 97 -17.78 4.80 4.68
C GLY A 97 -19.00 3.88 4.88
N GLY A 98 -20.22 4.41 4.74
CA GLY A 98 -21.46 3.64 4.70
C GLY A 98 -22.04 3.55 3.29
N PHE A 99 -23.28 3.09 3.16
CA PHE A 99 -24.00 3.01 1.89
C PHE A 99 -25.36 3.70 1.97
N THR A 100 -25.92 3.99 0.80
CA THR A 100 -27.30 4.42 0.58
C THR A 100 -27.93 3.55 -0.49
N CYS A 101 -29.17 3.11 -0.30
CA CYS A 101 -29.91 2.36 -1.30
C CYS A 101 -30.85 3.28 -2.08
N GLN A 102 -30.79 3.19 -3.41
CA GLN A 102 -31.75 3.83 -4.31
C GLN A 102 -32.83 2.80 -4.67
N CYS A 103 -34.01 2.94 -4.07
CA CYS A 103 -35.09 1.97 -4.20
C CYS A 103 -35.82 2.09 -5.53
N GLN A 104 -36.28 0.93 -6.03
CA GLN A 104 -37.19 0.87 -7.18
C GLN A 104 -38.57 1.44 -6.80
N PRO A 105 -39.37 1.91 -7.78
CA PRO A 105 -40.72 2.40 -7.51
C PRO A 105 -41.57 1.38 -6.75
N GLY A 106 -42.22 1.81 -5.67
CA GLY A 106 -43.04 0.95 -4.81
C GLY A 106 -42.32 0.35 -3.62
N PHE A 107 -40.99 0.50 -3.51
CA PHE A 107 -40.20 0.08 -2.35
C PHE A 107 -39.68 1.27 -1.54
N SER A 108 -39.49 1.06 -0.24
CA SER A 108 -38.99 2.03 0.73
C SER A 108 -38.18 1.36 1.86
N GLY A 109 -37.72 2.14 2.83
CA GLY A 109 -36.82 1.68 3.89
C GLY A 109 -35.33 1.91 3.56
N GLN A 110 -34.46 1.70 4.55
CA GLN A 110 -33.02 1.99 4.40
C GLN A 110 -32.34 1.04 3.40
N ARG A 111 -32.87 -0.19 3.29
CA ARG A 111 -32.39 -1.26 2.42
C ARG A 111 -33.41 -1.62 1.36
N CYS A 112 -34.45 -0.80 1.12
CA CYS A 112 -35.54 -1.09 0.18
C CYS A 112 -36.33 -2.35 0.56
N GLU A 113 -36.49 -2.61 1.86
CA GLU A 113 -37.14 -3.79 2.42
C GLU A 113 -38.67 -3.71 2.47
N ASP A 114 -39.23 -2.50 2.43
CA ASP A 114 -40.66 -2.21 2.60
C ASP A 114 -41.36 -1.91 1.28
#